data_AF-A0AA95JC74-F1
#
_entry.id   AF-A0AA95JC74-F1
#
_cell.length_a   1.000
_cell.length_b   1.000
_cell.length_c   1.000
_cell.angle_alpha   90.00
_cell.angle_beta   90.00
_cell.angle_gamma   90.00
#
_symmetry.space_group_name_H-M   'P 1'
#
loop_
_entity.id
_entity.type
_entity.pdbx_description
1 polymer ?
#
loop_
_entity_poly.entity_id
_entity_poly.type
_entity_poly.pdbx_seq_one_letter_code
_entity_poly.pdbx_strand_id
1 'polypeptide(L)'
;MARRKKQADPLQGLIGVLMVGSLFGTYYITKSMTTGVFVAVIAVVIYAMIALLVNQAKVERLKKSGIADIDKMSGRQFEHYLNHLFKAHGFSVTVTQAAGDFGADLVISKDGRKLVVQTKRYSKNVGIKAV
;
A
#
# COMPACT_ATOMS: atom_id res chain seq x y z
N MET A 1 14.28 -15.41 -14.87
CA MET A 1 13.85 -14.18 -14.15
C MET A 1 12.56 -13.64 -14.78
N ALA A 2 11.39 -13.95 -14.22
CA ALA A 2 10.12 -13.46 -14.74
C ALA A 2 9.80 -12.09 -14.12
N ARG A 3 9.89 -11.02 -14.92
CA ARG A 3 9.43 -9.67 -14.55
C ARG A 3 7.91 -9.73 -14.33
N ARG A 4 7.49 -9.78 -13.06
CA ARG A 4 6.08 -9.70 -12.65
C ARG A 4 5.55 -8.33 -13.07
N LYS A 5 4.86 -8.26 -14.21
CA LYS A 5 4.14 -7.06 -14.67
C LYS A 5 3.28 -6.56 -13.51
N LYS A 6 3.56 -5.36 -13.00
CA LYS A 6 2.62 -4.63 -12.14
C LYS A 6 1.36 -4.45 -12.99
N GLN A 7 0.35 -5.28 -12.76
CA GLN A 7 -0.97 -5.12 -13.34
C GLN A 7 -1.45 -3.74 -12.84
N ALA A 8 -1.53 -2.77 -13.75
CA ALA A 8 -2.09 -1.46 -13.42
C ALA A 8 -3.51 -1.69 -12.91
N ASP A 9 -3.86 -1.08 -11.80
CA ASP A 9 -5.19 -1.22 -11.20
C ASP A 9 -6.22 -0.74 -12.24
N PRO A 10 -7.12 -1.62 -12.74
CA PRO A 10 -8.07 -1.25 -13.79
C PRO A 10 -8.95 -0.06 -13.37
N LEU A 11 -9.11 0.16 -12.06
CA LEU A 11 -9.79 1.33 -11.52
C LEU A 11 -9.06 2.65 -11.85
N GLN A 12 -7.72 2.68 -11.77
CA GLN A 12 -6.93 3.87 -12.09
C GLN A 12 -7.04 4.26 -13.57
N GLY A 13 -7.09 3.25 -14.46
CA GLY A 13 -7.32 3.48 -15.89
C GLY A 13 -8.70 4.08 -16.16
N LEU A 14 -9.74 3.54 -15.52
CA LEU A 14 -11.12 4.05 -15.64
C LEU A 14 -11.25 5.50 -15.12
N ILE A 15 -10.63 5.81 -13.98
CA ILE A 15 -10.62 7.15 -13.40
C ILE A 15 -9.89 8.14 -14.33
N GLY A 16 -8.76 7.74 -14.91
CA GLY A 16 -8.04 8.56 -15.89
C GLY A 16 -8.90 8.90 -17.11
N VAL A 17 -9.64 7.94 -17.64
CA VAL A 17 -10.56 8.15 -18.78
C VAL A 17 -11.72 9.07 -18.39
N LEU A 18 -12.32 8.89 -17.21
CA LEU A 18 -13.40 9.76 -16.72
C LEU A 18 -12.94 11.20 -16.49
N MET A 19 -11.74 11.39 -15.93
CA MET A 19 -11.14 12.71 -15.73
C MET A 19 -10.93 13.44 -17.05
N VAL A 20 -10.31 12.78 -18.04
CA VAL A 20 -10.08 13.36 -19.37
C VAL A 20 -11.41 13.62 -20.08
N GLY A 21 -12.34 12.67 -20.06
CA GLY A 21 -13.67 12.82 -20.67
C GLY A 21 -14.48 13.97 -20.07
N SER A 22 -14.37 14.20 -18.76
CA SER A 22 -15.06 15.31 -18.08
C SER A 22 -14.54 16.68 -18.50
N LEU A 23 -13.22 16.83 -18.73
CA LEU A 23 -12.61 18.07 -19.21
C LEU A 23 -13.08 18.42 -20.63
N PHE A 24 -13.08 17.44 -21.54
CA PHE A 24 -13.54 17.65 -22.92
C PHE A 24 -15.06 17.86 -22.99
N GLY A 25 -15.86 17.10 -22.23
CA GLY A 25 -17.31 17.22 -22.20
C GLY A 25 -17.78 18.55 -21.61
N THR A 26 -17.20 18.99 -20.49
CA THR A 26 -17.55 20.28 -19.88
C THR A 26 -17.12 21.47 -20.75
N TYR A 27 -15.98 21.38 -21.43
CA TYR A 27 -15.55 22.38 -22.40
C TYR A 27 -16.50 22.46 -23.62
N TYR A 28 -16.95 21.33 -24.15
CA TYR A 28 -17.85 21.29 -25.32
C TYR A 28 -19.23 21.88 -25.02
N ILE A 29 -19.74 21.68 -23.81
CA ILE A 29 -21.07 22.15 -23.38
C ILE A 29 -21.04 23.61 -22.90
N THR A 30 -20.00 24.00 -22.16
CA THR A 30 -19.98 25.29 -21.44
C THR A 30 -19.19 26.38 -22.19
N LYS A 31 -18.31 26.01 -23.14
CA LYS A 31 -17.34 26.90 -23.82
C LYS A 31 -16.45 27.77 -22.90
N SER A 32 -16.46 27.51 -21.60
CA SER A 32 -15.70 28.26 -20.60
C SER A 32 -14.61 27.38 -19.99
N MET A 33 -13.36 27.73 -20.27
CA MET A 33 -12.19 26.97 -19.84
C MET A 33 -12.00 26.99 -18.32
N THR A 34 -12.47 28.04 -17.65
CA THR A 34 -12.38 28.18 -16.18
C THR A 34 -13.29 27.19 -15.44
N THR A 35 -14.46 26.88 -16.00
CA THR A 35 -15.42 25.97 -15.37
C THR A 35 -14.92 24.52 -15.40
N GLY A 36 -14.33 24.09 -16.53
CA GLY A 36 -13.73 22.76 -16.66
C GLY A 36 -12.57 22.53 -15.69
N VAL A 37 -11.70 23.53 -15.51
CA VAL A 37 -10.60 23.47 -14.53
C VAL A 37 -11.13 23.31 -13.11
N PHE A 38 -12.17 24.07 -12.73
CA PHE A 38 -12.74 24.00 -11.39
C PHE A 38 -13.33 22.63 -11.07
N VAL A 39 -14.09 22.05 -12.01
CA VAL A 39 -14.66 20.70 -11.87
C VAL A 39 -13.57 19.63 -11.76
N ALA A 40 -12.52 19.72 -12.58
CA ALA A 40 -11.40 18.78 -12.54
C ALA A 40 -10.66 18.84 -11.19
N VAL A 41 -10.44 20.04 -10.63
CA VAL A 41 -9.82 20.20 -9.30
C VAL A 41 -10.69 19.53 -8.23
N ILE A 42 -12.01 19.77 -8.23
CA ILE A 42 -12.92 19.12 -7.29
C ILE A 42 -12.86 17.59 -7.41
N ALA A 43 -12.86 17.05 -8.63
CA ALA A 43 -12.78 15.62 -8.85
C ALA A 43 -11.48 15.00 -8.32
N VAL A 44 -10.33 15.67 -8.50
CA VAL A 44 -9.04 15.24 -7.94
C VAL A 44 -9.09 15.25 -6.42
N VAL A 45 -9.64 16.31 -5.80
CA VAL A 45 -9.72 16.44 -4.35
C VAL A 45 -10.61 15.35 -3.76
N ILE A 46 -11.77 15.07 -4.36
CA ILE A 46 -12.67 13.98 -3.95
C ILE A 46 -11.96 12.63 -4.06
N TYR A 47 -11.30 12.36 -5.20
CA TYR A 47 -10.57 11.11 -5.39
C TYR A 47 -9.46 10.94 -4.34
N ALA A 48 -8.67 11.98 -4.09
CA ALA A 48 -7.62 11.96 -3.07
C ALA A 48 -8.21 11.70 -1.67
N MET A 49 -9.31 12.36 -1.33
CA MET A 49 -10.02 12.15 -0.05
C MET A 49 -10.48 10.69 0.10
N ILE A 50 -11.14 10.12 -0.93
CA ILE A 50 -11.57 8.71 -0.92
C ILE A 50 -10.36 7.78 -0.79
N ALA A 51 -9.30 8.00 -1.55
CA ALA A 51 -8.10 7.18 -1.51
C ALA A 51 -7.45 7.19 -0.11
N LEU A 52 -7.40 8.36 0.55
CA LEU A 52 -6.89 8.48 1.92
C LEU A 52 -7.75 7.69 2.92
N LEU A 53 -9.08 7.80 2.84
CA LEU A 53 -9.99 7.07 3.72
C LEU A 53 -9.90 5.55 3.52
N VAL A 54 -9.86 5.07 2.27
CA VAL A 54 -9.71 3.65 1.95
C VAL A 54 -8.35 3.11 2.44
N ASN A 55 -7.27 3.89 2.24
CA ASN A 55 -5.95 3.50 2.70
C ASN A 55 -5.90 3.39 4.23
N GLN A 56 -6.49 4.35 4.95
CA GLN A 56 -6.58 4.30 6.41
C GLN A 56 -7.36 3.07 6.88
N ALA A 57 -8.54 2.81 6.32
CA ALA A 57 -9.35 1.64 6.67
C ALA A 57 -8.62 0.31 6.42
N LYS A 58 -7.88 0.21 5.30
CA LYS A 58 -7.09 -0.98 4.97
C LYS A 58 -5.96 -1.20 5.97
N VAL A 59 -5.29 -0.13 6.41
CA VAL A 59 -4.24 -0.20 7.43
C VAL A 59 -4.79 -0.68 8.76
N GLU A 60 -5.93 -0.13 9.20
CA GLU A 60 -6.55 -0.54 10.47
C GLU A 60 -7.03 -1.99 10.45
N ARG A 61 -7.57 -2.45 9.31
CA ARG A 61 -7.93 -3.85 9.14
C ARG A 61 -6.71 -4.78 9.25
N LEU A 62 -5.57 -4.38 8.66
CA LEU A 62 -4.33 -5.15 8.79
C LEU A 62 -3.89 -5.20 10.25
N LYS A 63 -3.86 -4.06 10.97
CA LYS A 63 -3.45 -4.04 12.39
C LYS A 63 -4.30 -4.96 13.27
N LYS A 64 -5.59 -5.10 12.97
CA LYS A 64 -6.54 -5.94 13.73
C LYS A 64 -6.59 -7.42 13.29
N SER A 65 -5.78 -7.83 12.30
CA SER A 65 -5.84 -9.21 11.79
C SER A 65 -5.34 -10.22 12.81
N GLY A 66 -6.09 -11.33 12.98
CA GLY A 66 -5.68 -12.47 13.80
C GLY A 66 -4.78 -13.47 13.05
N ILE A 67 -4.33 -14.53 13.74
CA ILE A 67 -3.38 -15.51 13.19
C ILE A 67 -3.88 -16.20 11.91
N ALA A 68 -5.17 -16.55 11.86
CA ALA A 68 -5.77 -17.20 10.69
C ALA A 68 -5.80 -16.31 9.44
N ASP A 69 -5.87 -14.99 9.63
CA ASP A 69 -5.81 -14.04 8.52
C ASP A 69 -4.36 -13.80 8.09
N ILE A 70 -3.43 -13.76 9.04
CA ILE A 70 -1.99 -13.66 8.80
C ILE A 70 -1.47 -14.84 7.97
N ASP A 71 -1.93 -16.07 8.26
CA ASP A 71 -1.54 -17.27 7.52
C ASP A 71 -1.97 -17.24 6.04
N LYS A 72 -3.08 -16.54 5.76
CA LYS A 72 -3.63 -16.37 4.40
C LYS A 72 -2.99 -15.22 3.63
N MET A 73 -2.21 -14.35 4.28
CA MET A 73 -1.52 -13.26 3.60
C MET A 73 -0.55 -13.81 2.54
N SER A 74 -0.03 -12.97 1.66
CA SER A 74 1.19 -13.24 0.90
C SER A 74 2.41 -12.75 1.69
N GLY A 75 3.63 -13.20 1.35
CA GLY A 75 4.86 -12.73 2.03
C GLY A 75 4.97 -11.20 2.06
N ARG A 76 4.67 -10.55 0.93
CA ARG A 76 4.64 -9.09 0.83
C ARG A 76 3.54 -8.42 1.68
N GLN A 77 2.37 -9.04 1.78
CA GLN A 77 1.31 -8.53 2.67
C GLN A 77 1.71 -8.68 4.13
N PHE A 78 2.41 -9.75 4.47
CA PHE A 78 2.94 -9.99 5.81
C PHE A 78 4.04 -8.97 6.19
N GLU A 79 4.98 -8.67 5.28
CA GLU A 79 5.96 -7.59 5.46
C GLU A 79 5.28 -6.22 5.70
N HIS A 80 4.26 -5.90 4.90
CA HIS A 80 3.49 -4.67 5.08
C HIS A 80 2.74 -4.65 6.41
N TYR A 81 2.13 -5.77 6.81
CA TYR A 81 1.49 -5.91 8.12
C TYR A 81 2.49 -5.62 9.25
N LEU A 82 3.68 -6.24 9.24
CA LEU A 82 4.70 -6.02 10.25
C LEU A 82 5.18 -4.58 10.28
N ASN A 83 5.36 -3.94 9.13
CA ASN A 83 5.66 -2.51 9.06
C ASN A 83 4.60 -1.65 9.77
N HIS A 84 3.30 -1.95 9.60
CA HIS A 84 2.24 -1.23 10.31
C HIS A 84 2.20 -1.55 11.81
N LEU A 85 2.47 -2.79 12.19
CA LEU A 85 2.52 -3.24 13.58
C LEU A 85 3.65 -2.52 14.34
N PHE A 86 4.87 -2.53 13.82
CA PHE A 86 6.01 -1.85 14.44
C PHE A 86 5.80 -0.33 14.51
N LYS A 87 5.24 0.30 13.46
CA LYS A 87 4.88 1.72 13.51
C LYS A 87 3.85 2.03 14.59
N ALA A 88 2.84 1.18 14.77
CA ALA A 88 1.85 1.32 15.84
C ALA A 88 2.48 1.23 17.24
N HIS A 89 3.58 0.49 17.39
CA HIS A 89 4.38 0.41 18.61
C HIS A 89 5.47 1.51 18.75
N GLY A 90 5.44 2.52 17.88
CA GLY A 90 6.33 3.69 17.95
C GLY A 90 7.72 3.46 17.36
N PHE A 91 7.90 2.46 16.49
CA PHE A 91 9.15 2.29 15.74
C PHE A 91 9.09 3.04 14.42
N SER A 92 10.22 3.61 14.00
CA SER A 92 10.44 3.95 12.60
C SER A 92 10.80 2.66 11.85
N VAL A 93 10.27 2.47 10.65
CA VAL A 93 10.39 1.20 9.91
C VAL A 93 10.67 1.46 8.44
N THR A 94 11.68 0.75 7.93
CA THR A 94 12.06 0.71 6.52
C THR A 94 11.98 -0.74 6.04
N VAL A 95 11.13 -1.01 5.05
CA VAL A 95 11.06 -2.32 4.37
C VAL A 95 12.23 -2.39 3.41
N THR A 96 13.00 -3.47 3.48
CA THR A 96 14.15 -3.72 2.60
C THR A 96 13.70 -4.37 1.28
N GLN A 97 14.56 -4.41 0.26
CA GLN A 97 14.16 -4.99 -1.02
C GLN A 97 14.37 -6.50 -1.01
N ALA A 98 13.36 -7.25 -1.43
CA ALA A 98 13.33 -8.72 -1.42
C ALA A 98 14.44 -9.45 -2.22
N ALA A 99 15.41 -8.74 -2.82
CA ALA A 99 16.49 -9.33 -3.60
C ALA A 99 17.85 -8.72 -3.20
N GLY A 100 18.74 -9.55 -2.68
CA GLY A 100 20.13 -9.19 -2.37
C GLY A 100 20.42 -8.91 -0.89
N ASP A 101 19.39 -8.81 -0.07
CA ASP A 101 19.56 -8.60 1.37
C ASP A 101 19.72 -9.96 2.06
N PHE A 102 20.77 -10.10 2.88
CA PHE A 102 21.20 -11.32 3.59
C PHE A 102 20.20 -11.84 4.64
N GLY A 103 18.90 -11.82 4.32
CA GLY A 103 17.80 -12.21 5.20
C GLY A 103 17.15 -11.06 5.98
N ALA A 104 17.54 -9.80 5.75
CA ALA A 104 16.88 -8.65 6.38
C ALA A 104 15.60 -8.29 5.61
N ASP A 105 14.43 -8.33 6.26
CA ASP A 105 13.15 -7.96 5.64
C ASP A 105 12.67 -6.56 6.09
N LEU A 106 13.01 -6.18 7.32
CA LEU A 106 12.68 -4.87 7.89
C LEU A 106 13.88 -4.34 8.68
N VAL A 107 14.12 -3.05 8.55
CA VAL A 107 15.02 -2.31 9.44
C VAL A 107 14.16 -1.37 10.27
N ILE A 108 14.19 -1.56 11.59
CA ILE A 108 13.40 -0.75 12.53
C ILE A 108 14.32 0.08 13.42
N SER A 109 13.85 1.24 13.87
CA SER A 109 14.57 2.04 14.86
C SER A 109 13.65 2.68 15.89
N LYS A 110 14.12 2.75 17.13
CA LYS A 110 13.45 3.42 18.25
C LYS A 110 14.49 3.80 19.31
N ASP A 111 14.36 4.98 19.89
CA ASP A 111 15.22 5.49 20.96
C ASP A 111 16.73 5.38 20.64
N GLY A 112 17.11 5.76 19.41
CA GLY A 112 18.49 5.72 18.92
C GLY A 112 19.04 4.31 18.60
N ARG A 113 18.26 3.24 18.84
CA ARG A 113 18.66 1.86 18.54
C ARG A 113 18.11 1.44 17.19
N LYS A 114 18.95 0.79 16.39
CA LYS A 114 18.58 0.23 15.09
C LYS A 114 18.59 -1.29 15.18
N LEU A 115 17.51 -1.93 14.75
CA LEU A 115 17.35 -3.38 14.73
C LEU A 115 17.04 -3.85 13.32
N VAL A 116 17.50 -5.05 13.00
CA VAL A 116 17.19 -5.74 11.75
C VAL A 116 16.25 -6.89 12.10
N VAL A 117 15.13 -6.98 11.40
CA VAL A 117 14.13 -8.02 11.59
C VAL A 117 14.07 -8.87 10.34
N GLN A 118 14.31 -10.16 10.53
CA GLN A 118 14.00 -11.20 9.55
C GLN A 118 12.66 -11.82 9.88
N THR A 119 11.86 -12.07 8.86
CA THR A 119 10.49 -12.53 8.98
C THR A 119 10.33 -13.80 8.15
N LYS A 120 9.82 -14.86 8.77
CA LYS A 120 9.51 -16.09 8.05
C LYS A 120 8.11 -16.52 8.40
N ARG A 121 7.27 -16.59 7.36
CA ARG A 121 5.91 -17.12 7.48
C ARG A 121 5.88 -18.53 6.89
N TYR A 122 5.82 -19.53 7.75
CA TYR A 122 5.69 -20.92 7.33
C TYR A 122 4.23 -21.37 7.47
N SER A 123 3.70 -22.07 6.47
CA SER A 123 2.35 -22.65 6.50
C SER A 123 2.29 -24.02 7.18
N LYS A 124 3.44 -24.55 7.61
CA LYS A 124 3.61 -25.84 8.28
C LYS A 124 4.39 -25.64 9.57
N ASN A 125 4.18 -26.54 10.54
CA ASN A 125 4.93 -26.54 11.79
C ASN A 125 6.44 -26.49 11.52
N VAL A 126 7.09 -25.55 12.17
CA VAL A 126 8.54 -25.41 12.14
C VAL A 126 9.10 -26.42 13.14
N GLY A 127 9.81 -27.44 12.66
CA GLY A 127 10.46 -28.43 13.53
C GLY A 127 11.53 -27.78 14.40
N ILE A 128 11.73 -28.31 15.62
CA ILE A 128 12.63 -27.79 16.66
C ILE A 128 14.09 -27.55 16.17
N LYS A 129 14.50 -28.13 15.04
CA LYS A 129 15.82 -27.94 14.43
C LYS A 129 16.03 -26.58 13.72
N ALA A 130 15.02 -25.72 13.63
CA ALA A 130 15.10 -24.48 12.84
C ALA A 130 15.29 -23.20 13.67
N VAL A 131 15.51 -23.33 14.99
CA VAL A 131 15.84 -22.22 15.90
C VAL A 131 17.30 -22.29 16.28
#